data_AF-J2ILW8-F1
#
_entry.id   AF-J2ILW8-F1
#
_cell.length_a   1.000
_cell.length_b   1.000
_cell.length_c   1.000
_cell.angle_alpha   90.00
_cell.angle_beta   90.00
_cell.angle_gamma   90.00
#
_symmetry.space_group_name_H-M   'P 1'
#
loop_
_entity.id
_entity.type
_entity.pdbx_description
1 polymer ?
#
loop_
_entity_poly.entity_id
_entity_poly.type
_entity_poly.pdbx_seq_one_letter_code
_entity_poly.pdbx_strand_id
1 'polypeptide(L)'
;MHVVDPATVPNPNWLRPGIPSAGQQAFGDDLLQRHRFVAIPSAVSNRSWNLVFIGSKAAGFYSLAFQETFALDTRLHPPSAA
;
A
#
# COMPACT_ATOMS: atom_id res chain seq x y z
N MET A 1 -8.22 12.09 -0.67
CA MET A 1 -7.45 10.96 -0.08
C MET A 1 -8.27 10.42 1.08
N HIS A 2 -8.42 9.11 1.17
CA HIS A 2 -9.11 8.45 2.29
C HIS A 2 -8.07 7.86 3.25
N VAL A 3 -8.22 8.10 4.54
CA VAL A 3 -7.37 7.51 5.58
C VAL A 3 -8.20 6.49 6.33
N VAL A 4 -7.74 5.23 6.35
CA VAL A 4 -8.42 4.15 7.07
C VAL A 4 -8.18 4.33 8.56
N ASP A 5 -9.27 4.46 9.31
CA ASP A 5 -9.23 4.35 10.76
C ASP A 5 -9.04 2.86 11.14
N PRO A 6 -7.98 2.50 11.89
CA PRO A 6 -7.76 1.14 12.38
C PRO A 6 -9.00 0.51 13.04
N ALA A 7 -9.83 1.30 13.73
CA ALA A 7 -11.03 0.82 14.41
C ALA A 7 -12.14 0.36 13.44
N THR A 8 -12.06 0.77 12.17
CA THR A 8 -13.03 0.42 11.12
C THR A 8 -12.63 -0.83 10.33
N VAL A 9 -11.43 -1.36 10.57
CA VAL A 9 -10.97 -2.60 9.93
C VAL A 9 -11.75 -3.78 10.53
N PRO A 10 -12.47 -4.59 9.73
CA PRO A 10 -13.36 -5.64 10.23
C PRO A 10 -12.68 -6.65 11.17
N ASN A 11 -11.38 -6.90 10.98
CA ASN A 11 -10.59 -7.74 11.86
C ASN A 11 -9.26 -7.03 12.17
N PRO A 12 -9.02 -6.63 13.43
CA PRO A 12 -7.81 -5.89 13.80
C PRO A 12 -6.51 -6.71 13.59
N ASN A 13 -6.58 -8.05 13.50
CA ASN A 13 -5.41 -8.88 13.19
C ASN A 13 -4.92 -8.71 11.75
N TRP A 14 -5.72 -8.09 10.87
CA TRP A 14 -5.28 -7.75 9.52
C TRP A 14 -4.20 -6.66 9.50
N LEU A 15 -4.06 -5.91 10.60
CA LEU A 15 -2.99 -4.92 10.80
C LEU A 15 -1.73 -5.51 11.44
N ARG A 16 -1.55 -6.84 11.37
CA ARG A 16 -0.36 -7.55 11.83
C ARG A 16 0.25 -8.34 10.66
N PRO A 17 1.56 -8.65 10.67
CA PRO A 17 2.18 -9.40 9.59
C PRO A 17 1.54 -10.79 9.42
N GLY A 18 1.21 -11.16 8.19
CA GLY A 18 0.59 -12.45 7.88
C GLY A 18 0.23 -12.61 6.40
N ILE A 19 -0.20 -13.81 6.02
CA ILE A 19 -0.67 -14.11 4.65
C ILE A 19 -2.07 -13.50 4.48
N PRO A 20 -2.32 -12.72 3.41
CA PRO A 20 -3.60 -12.07 3.23
C PRO A 20 -4.72 -13.06 2.90
N SER A 21 -5.83 -12.96 3.64
CA SER A 21 -7.03 -13.76 3.38
C SER A 21 -7.90 -13.16 2.28
N ALA A 22 -8.85 -13.93 1.75
CA ALA A 22 -9.82 -13.43 0.77
C ALA A 22 -10.63 -12.23 1.30
N GLY A 23 -10.98 -12.22 2.59
CA GLY A 23 -11.68 -11.09 3.21
C GLY A 23 -10.84 -9.81 3.28
N GLN A 24 -9.53 -9.93 3.54
CA GLN A 24 -8.61 -8.78 3.49
C GLN A 24 -8.53 -8.19 2.09
N GLN A 25 -8.41 -9.05 1.08
CA GLN A 25 -8.33 -8.63 -0.32
C GLN A 25 -9.61 -7.93 -0.75
N ALA A 26 -10.78 -8.52 -0.48
CA ALA A 26 -12.07 -7.92 -0.81
C ALA A 26 -12.31 -6.55 -0.13
N PHE A 27 -11.87 -6.41 1.13
CA PHE A 27 -11.92 -5.11 1.83
C PHE A 27 -11.05 -4.06 1.15
N GLY A 28 -9.83 -4.42 0.74
CA GLY A 28 -8.95 -3.55 -0.03
C GLY A 28 -9.53 -3.17 -1.39
N ASP A 29 -10.12 -4.14 -2.10
CA ASP A 29 -10.75 -3.91 -3.40
C ASP A 29 -11.91 -2.91 -3.30
N ASP A 30 -12.80 -3.06 -2.32
CA ASP A 30 -13.90 -2.12 -2.09
C ASP A 30 -13.39 -0.70 -1.77
N LEU A 31 -12.34 -0.58 -0.95
CA LEU A 31 -11.70 0.72 -0.70
C LEU A 31 -11.15 1.37 -1.98
N LEU A 32 -10.51 0.59 -2.85
CA LEU A 32 -9.94 1.07 -4.12
C LEU A 32 -11.00 1.26 -5.24
N GLN A 33 -12.20 0.72 -5.07
CA GLN A 33 -13.35 1.05 -5.90
C GLN A 33 -13.95 2.40 -5.50
N ARG A 34 -14.07 2.66 -4.20
CA ARG A 34 -14.71 3.87 -3.66
C ARG A 34 -13.80 5.09 -3.63
N HIS A 35 -12.49 4.89 -3.45
CA HIS A 35 -11.54 5.98 -3.21
C HIS A 35 -10.35 5.91 -4.15
N ARG A 36 -9.92 7.08 -4.64
CA ARG A 36 -8.75 7.21 -5.54
C ARG A 36 -7.42 6.90 -4.85
N PHE A 37 -7.27 7.35 -3.61
CA PHE A 37 -6.07 7.17 -2.79
C PHE A 37 -6.48 6.71 -1.40
N VAL A 38 -5.87 5.65 -0.91
CA VAL A 38 -6.14 5.06 0.40
C VAL A 38 -4.86 4.99 1.20
N ALA A 39 -4.79 5.71 2.32
CA ALA A 39 -3.76 5.50 3.33
C ALA A 39 -4.26 4.47 4.35
N ILE A 40 -3.59 3.33 4.42
CA ILE A 40 -3.91 2.23 5.32
C ILE A 40 -2.79 2.07 6.36
N PRO A 41 -3.10 1.81 7.65
CA PRO A 41 -2.07 1.52 8.65
C PRO A 41 -1.17 0.37 8.19
N SER A 42 0.13 0.51 8.39
CA SER A 42 1.09 -0.52 8.03
C SER A 42 0.97 -1.72 8.97
N ALA A 43 0.91 -2.92 8.39
CA ALA A 43 0.95 -4.17 9.16
C ALA A 43 2.33 -4.46 9.79
N VAL A 44 3.38 -3.72 9.37
CA VAL A 44 4.77 -3.93 9.82
C VAL A 44 5.21 -2.87 10.84
N SER A 45 4.72 -1.64 10.71
CA SER A 45 5.07 -0.52 11.59
C SER A 45 3.83 0.23 12.05
N ASN A 46 3.50 0.09 13.34
CA ASN A 46 2.27 0.64 13.94
C ASN A 46 2.19 2.18 13.95
N ARG A 47 3.25 2.89 13.55
CA ARG A 47 3.31 4.35 13.43
C ARG A 47 3.48 4.82 11.98
N SER A 48 3.20 3.95 11.02
CA SER A 48 3.37 4.21 9.60
C SER A 48 2.12 3.85 8.84
N TRP A 49 1.92 4.52 7.70
CA TRP A 49 0.84 4.25 6.76
C TRP A 49 1.44 3.90 5.41
N ASN A 50 0.80 2.97 4.71
CA ASN A 50 1.06 2.69 3.31
C ASN A 50 0.02 3.44 2.47
N LEU A 51 0.45 4.10 1.40
CA LEU A 51 -0.44 4.71 0.43
C LEU A 51 -0.67 3.72 -0.72
N VAL A 52 -1.92 3.33 -0.95
CA VAL A 52 -2.31 2.39 -1.99
C VAL A 52 -3.30 3.05 -2.94
N PHE A 53 -3.09 2.87 -4.23
CA PHE A 53 -3.97 3.37 -5.28
C PHE A 53 -3.79 2.60 -6.59
N ILE A 54 -4.82 2.63 -7.44
CA ILE A 54 -4.75 2.11 -8.80
C ILE A 54 -4.24 3.23 -9.71
N GLY A 55 -3.04 3.06 -10.29
CA GLY A 55 -2.36 4.11 -11.05
C GLY A 55 -3.22 4.73 -12.16
N SER A 56 -3.93 3.90 -12.94
CA SER A 56 -4.82 4.38 -14.00
C SER A 56 -6.01 5.20 -13.48
N LYS A 57 -6.60 4.83 -12.34
CA LYS A 57 -7.69 5.59 -11.69
C LYS A 57 -7.21 6.89 -11.04
N ALA A 58 -5.93 6.96 -10.72
CA ALA A 58 -5.31 8.12 -10.09
C ALA A 58 -4.54 9.00 -11.08
N ALA A 59 -4.51 8.66 -12.37
CA ALA A 59 -3.80 9.42 -13.39
C ALA A 59 -4.21 10.89 -13.39
N GLY A 60 -3.23 11.79 -13.48
CA GLY A 60 -3.43 13.24 -13.40
C GLY A 60 -3.61 13.80 -11.98
N PHE A 61 -3.71 12.95 -10.96
CA PHE A 61 -3.80 13.36 -9.55
C PHE A 61 -2.51 13.12 -8.76
N TYR A 62 -1.47 12.62 -9.42
CA TYR A 62 -0.11 12.56 -8.91
C TYR A 62 0.86 12.89 -10.06
N SER A 63 2.02 13.42 -9.69
CA SER A 63 3.12 13.65 -10.61
C SER A 63 4.39 13.06 -10.01
N LEU A 64 5.30 12.60 -10.85
CA LEU A 64 6.63 12.22 -10.39
C LEU A 64 7.35 13.49 -9.94
N ALA A 65 7.61 13.60 -8.63
CA ALA A 65 8.38 14.72 -8.09
C ALA A 65 9.89 14.50 -8.25
N PHE A 66 10.35 13.29 -7.93
CA PHE A 66 11.75 12.89 -7.98
C PHE A 66 11.86 11.36 -8.02
N GLN A 67 12.89 10.85 -8.68
CA GLN A 67 13.24 9.44 -8.70
C GLN A 67 14.76 9.30 -8.75
N GLU A 68 15.31 8.48 -7.87
CA GLU A 68 16.73 8.11 -7.88
C GLU A 68 16.90 6.61 -7.83
N THR A 69 18.08 6.14 -8.22
CA THR A 69 18.46 4.74 -8.07
C THR A 69 18.61 4.44 -6.59
N PHE A 70 17.83 3.48 -6.10
CA PHE A 70 17.91 3.05 -4.72
C PHE A 70 19.17 2.19 -4.50
N ALA A 71 20.06 2.64 -3.62
CA ALA A 71 21.27 1.92 -3.23
C ALA A 71 21.38 1.85 -1.70
N LEU A 72 20.53 1.04 -1.06
CA LEU A 72 20.52 0.89 0.40
C LEU A 72 21.32 -0.31 0.91
N ASP A 73 21.42 -1.38 0.11
CA ASP A 73 22.07 -2.63 0.52
C ASP A 73 22.87 -3.20 -0.65
N THR A 74 24.18 -3.38 -0.48
CA THR A 74 25.07 -3.95 -1.51
C THR A 74 24.76 -5.41 -1.82
N ARG A 75 23.95 -6.09 -0.98
CA ARG A 75 23.46 -7.45 -1.22
C ARG A 75 22.25 -7.50 -2.17
N LEU A 76 21.60 -6.35 -2.44
CA LEU A 76 20.55 -6.27 -3.45
C LEU A 76 21.21 -6.32 -4.84
N HIS A 77 21.44 -7.53 -5.33
CA HIS A 77 21.91 -7.73 -6.69
C HIS A 77 20.71 -7.66 -7.64
N PRO A 78 20.62 -6.67 -8.54
CA PRO A 78 19.58 -6.66 -9.55
C PRO A 78 19.69 -7.94 -10.40
N PRO A 79 18.57 -8.56 -10.82
CA PRO A 79 18.61 -9.68 -11.74
C PRO A 79 19.34 -9.26 -13.02
N SER A 80 20.19 -10.13 -13.57
CA SER A 80 20.81 -9.88 -14.87
C SER A 80 19.70 -9.67 -15.90
N ALA A 81 19.77 -8.58 -16.66
CA ALA A 81 18.88 -8.38 -17.80
C ALA A 81 19.02 -9.59 -18.75
N ALA A 82 17.89 -10.15 -19.16
CA ALA A 82 17.80 -11.20 -20.17
C ALA A 82 17.79 -10.59 -21.58
#